data_AF-A0A256ZRL2-F1
#
_entry.id   AF-A0A256ZRL2-F1
#
_cell.length_a   1.000
_cell.length_b   1.000
_cell.length_c   1.000
_cell.angle_alpha   90.00
_cell.angle_beta   90.00
_cell.angle_gamma   90.00
#
_symmetry.space_group_name_H-M   'P 1'
#
loop_
_entity.id
_entity.type
_entity.pdbx_description
1 polymer ?
#
loop_
_entity_poly.entity_id
_entity_poly.type
_entity_poly.pdbx_seq_one_letter_code
_entity_poly.pdbx_strand_id
1 'polypeptide(L)'
;MARKKKGNPSPKLPPSRGVPADECMWLPKHYGREVRDKGGIDSRVRWDLPEVVDFLFPKKFQPKYHRIAVDFLSLVLERKRVGKEDISFFLSGSGYSRSTLENKIIPKLARCGLIKREREASGSMKKKSRALIVLESLTFSNYLGKIASEWETIVETARHRKRRHD
;
A
#
# COMPACT_ATOMS: atom_id res chain seq x y z
N MET A 1 18.54 -39.34 20.14
CA MET A 1 18.89 -37.93 20.42
C MET A 1 17.85 -37.01 19.79
N ALA A 2 17.09 -36.24 20.58
CA ALA A 2 16.03 -35.37 20.08
C ALA A 2 16.61 -34.12 19.41
N ARG A 3 16.21 -33.84 18.16
CA ARG A 3 16.61 -32.64 17.40
C ARG A 3 16.16 -31.38 18.17
N LYS A 4 17.12 -30.54 18.61
CA LYS A 4 16.84 -29.19 19.15
C LYS A 4 16.08 -28.38 18.09
N LYS A 5 14.85 -27.93 18.41
CA LYS A 5 14.10 -26.99 17.58
C LYS A 5 14.92 -25.71 17.42
N LYS A 6 15.26 -25.33 16.17
CA LYS A 6 15.89 -24.04 15.86
C LYS A 6 14.84 -22.93 16.03
N GLY A 7 14.99 -22.10 17.05
CA GLY A 7 14.15 -20.92 17.31
C GLY A 7 14.33 -20.44 18.75
N ASN A 8 14.10 -19.16 19.01
CA ASN A 8 14.08 -18.63 20.37
C ASN A 8 12.89 -19.28 21.12
N PRO A 9 13.11 -20.05 22.19
CA PRO A 9 12.03 -20.72 22.93
C PRO A 9 11.08 -19.74 23.62
N SER A 10 11.51 -18.50 23.82
CA SER A 10 10.71 -17.40 24.37
C SER A 10 10.97 -16.13 23.55
N PRO A 11 10.37 -15.99 22.36
CA PRO A 11 10.48 -14.75 21.61
C PRO A 11 9.92 -13.62 22.48
N LYS A 12 10.69 -12.54 22.67
CA LYS A 12 10.12 -11.28 23.14
C LYS A 12 9.10 -10.87 22.08
N LEU A 13 7.83 -11.14 22.36
CA LEU A 13 6.73 -10.66 21.55
C LEU A 13 6.82 -9.12 21.57
N PRO A 14 6.59 -8.45 20.43
CA PRO A 14 6.41 -7.00 20.46
C PRO A 14 5.32 -6.67 21.48
N PRO A 15 5.46 -5.58 22.26
CA PRO A 15 4.46 -5.19 23.25
C PRO A 15 3.07 -5.20 22.62
N SER A 16 2.06 -5.60 23.41
CA SER A 16 0.68 -5.98 23.06
C SER A 16 -0.14 -5.03 22.17
N ARG A 17 0.45 -3.93 21.70
CA ARG A 17 -0.15 -2.98 20.75
C ARG A 17 0.22 -3.22 19.29
N GLY A 18 1.04 -4.23 18.97
CA GLY A 18 1.41 -4.53 17.59
C GLY A 18 1.98 -3.31 16.84
N VAL A 19 1.98 -3.36 15.51
CA VAL A 19 2.18 -2.16 14.68
C VAL A 19 0.81 -1.50 14.50
N PRO A 20 0.68 -0.16 14.61
CA PRO A 20 -0.58 0.53 14.38
C PRO A 20 -1.25 0.09 13.06
N ALA A 21 -2.56 -0.15 13.09
CA ALA A 21 -3.28 -0.69 11.94
C ALA A 21 -3.25 0.26 10.71
N ASP A 22 -3.07 1.56 10.93
CA ASP A 22 -2.90 2.56 9.87
C ASP A 22 -1.50 2.51 9.24
N GLU A 23 -0.50 1.96 9.94
CA GLU A 23 0.87 1.72 9.45
C GLU A 23 1.02 0.35 8.77
N CYS A 24 0.07 -0.55 8.95
CA CYS A 24 0.13 -1.89 8.37
C CYS A 24 -0.47 -1.97 6.96
N MET A 25 0.20 -2.73 6.08
CA MET A 25 -0.47 -3.38 4.95
C MET A 25 -1.08 -4.71 5.40
N TRP A 26 -2.15 -5.12 4.75
CA TRP A 26 -2.72 -6.45 4.93
C TRP A 26 -2.19 -7.40 3.87
N LEU A 27 -1.38 -8.37 4.28
CA LEU A 27 -0.86 -9.43 3.42
C LEU A 27 -1.53 -10.76 3.81
N PRO A 28 -2.55 -11.23 3.06
CA PRO A 28 -3.15 -12.54 3.30
C PRO A 28 -2.15 -13.67 3.02
N LYS A 29 -2.49 -14.88 3.49
CA LYS A 29 -1.67 -16.07 3.22
C LYS A 29 -1.53 -16.26 1.70
N HIS A 30 -0.30 -16.42 1.20
CA HIS A 30 -0.04 -16.58 -0.24
C HIS A 30 -0.74 -17.80 -0.86
N TYR A 31 -1.04 -18.83 -0.06
CA TYR A 31 -1.80 -20.01 -0.46
C TYR A 31 -3.30 -19.95 -0.09
N GLY A 32 -3.74 -18.85 0.52
CA GLY A 32 -5.09 -18.65 1.03
C GLY A 32 -6.11 -18.33 -0.05
N ARG A 33 -7.40 -18.37 0.33
CA ARG A 33 -8.51 -18.10 -0.58
C ARG A 33 -8.44 -16.68 -1.14
N GLU A 34 -8.09 -15.70 -0.32
CA GLU A 34 -8.00 -14.28 -0.68
C GLU A 34 -7.03 -14.00 -1.83
N VAL A 35 -6.01 -14.84 -2.02
CA VAL A 35 -5.04 -14.73 -3.12
C VAL A 35 -5.47 -15.57 -4.32
N ARG A 36 -6.05 -16.75 -4.08
CA ARG A 36 -6.58 -17.62 -5.15
C ARG A 36 -7.73 -16.97 -5.89
N ASP A 37 -8.62 -16.29 -5.18
CA ASP A 37 -9.77 -15.60 -5.77
C ASP A 37 -9.34 -14.44 -6.69
N LYS A 38 -8.10 -13.95 -6.53
CA LYS A 38 -7.45 -12.97 -7.42
C LYS A 38 -6.67 -13.61 -8.57
N GLY A 39 -6.77 -14.93 -8.75
CA GLY A 39 -6.04 -15.70 -9.76
C GLY A 39 -4.64 -16.18 -9.34
N GLY A 40 -4.18 -15.87 -8.12
CA GLY A 40 -2.86 -16.25 -7.61
C GLY A 40 -1.82 -15.13 -7.67
N ILE A 41 -0.56 -15.45 -7.35
CA ILE A 41 0.59 -14.51 -7.33
C ILE A 41 1.52 -14.65 -8.54
N ASP A 42 1.12 -15.44 -9.54
CA ASP A 42 1.91 -15.60 -10.76
C ASP A 42 1.98 -14.26 -11.50
N SER A 43 3.16 -13.88 -12.00
CA SER A 43 3.37 -12.60 -12.66
C SER A 43 2.59 -12.42 -13.97
N ARG A 44 2.08 -13.52 -14.56
CA ARG A 44 1.19 -13.49 -15.73
C ARG A 44 -0.25 -13.13 -15.37
N VAL A 45 -0.63 -13.25 -14.10
CA VAL A 45 -1.96 -12.90 -13.62
C VAL A 45 -2.01 -11.40 -13.39
N ARG A 46 -2.91 -10.73 -14.09
CA ARG A 46 -3.16 -9.30 -13.91
C ARG A 46 -4.19 -9.10 -12.80
N TRP A 47 -3.85 -8.24 -11.86
CA TRP A 47 -4.78 -7.71 -10.86
C TRP A 47 -5.29 -6.34 -11.32
N ASP A 48 -6.59 -6.10 -11.15
CA ASP A 48 -7.16 -4.78 -11.39
C ASP A 48 -6.99 -3.89 -10.15
N LEU A 49 -7.38 -2.62 -10.28
CA LEU A 49 -7.23 -1.63 -9.23
C LEU A 49 -7.84 -2.07 -7.88
N PRO A 50 -9.08 -2.63 -7.82
CA PRO A 50 -9.66 -3.10 -6.57
C PRO A 50 -8.79 -4.16 -5.88
N GLU A 51 -8.26 -5.13 -6.62
CA GLU A 51 -7.46 -6.22 -6.08
C GLU A 51 -6.15 -5.74 -5.47
N VAL A 52 -5.53 -4.71 -6.07
CA VAL A 52 -4.33 -4.04 -5.54
C VAL A 52 -4.67 -3.23 -4.28
N VAL A 53 -5.77 -2.48 -4.31
CA VAL A 53 -6.21 -1.64 -3.17
C VAL A 53 -6.56 -2.50 -1.95
N ASP A 54 -7.03 -3.72 -2.17
CA ASP A 54 -7.40 -4.67 -1.12
C ASP A 54 -6.24 -4.98 -0.15
N PHE A 55 -4.97 -4.88 -0.58
CA PHE A 55 -3.81 -5.06 0.32
C PHE A 55 -3.59 -3.88 1.28
N LEU A 56 -4.20 -2.72 1.02
CA LEU A 56 -4.11 -1.54 1.88
C LEU A 56 -5.40 -1.30 2.66
N PHE A 57 -6.53 -1.48 1.98
CA PHE A 57 -7.87 -1.35 2.51
C PHE A 57 -8.64 -2.63 2.19
N PRO A 58 -8.46 -3.69 3.01
CA PRO A 58 -9.07 -4.98 2.74
C PRO A 58 -10.60 -4.88 2.74
N LYS A 59 -11.23 -5.21 1.62
CA LYS A 59 -12.69 -5.13 1.43
C LYS A 59 -13.44 -5.95 2.48
N LYS A 60 -12.86 -7.07 2.91
CA LYS A 60 -13.37 -7.96 3.97
C LYS A 60 -13.53 -7.26 5.32
N PHE A 61 -12.63 -6.35 5.67
CA PHE A 61 -12.62 -5.69 6.99
C PHE A 61 -13.06 -4.22 6.92
N GLN A 62 -12.84 -3.57 5.78
CA GLN A 62 -13.04 -2.13 5.60
C GLN A 62 -13.70 -1.82 4.25
N PRO A 63 -14.90 -2.36 3.96
CA PRO A 63 -15.53 -2.26 2.63
C PRO A 63 -15.77 -0.82 2.18
N LYS A 64 -16.13 0.07 3.12
CA LYS A 64 -16.33 1.51 2.83
C LYS A 64 -15.04 2.20 2.44
N TYR A 65 -13.96 1.97 3.18
CA TYR A 65 -12.66 2.59 2.89
C TYR A 65 -12.06 2.03 1.61
N HIS A 66 -12.23 0.73 1.37
CA HIS A 66 -11.86 0.10 0.11
C HIS A 66 -12.53 0.80 -1.07
N ARG A 67 -13.85 0.95 -1.04
CA ARG A 67 -14.60 1.63 -2.12
C ARG A 67 -14.14 3.06 -2.34
N ILE A 68 -14.02 3.86 -1.27
CA ILE A 68 -13.55 5.25 -1.38
C ILE A 68 -12.13 5.31 -1.98
N ALA A 69 -11.23 4.40 -1.57
CA ALA A 69 -9.88 4.35 -2.08
C ALA A 69 -9.81 3.98 -3.56
N VAL A 70 -10.59 2.99 -4.01
CA VAL A 70 -10.70 2.61 -5.42
C VAL A 70 -11.21 3.80 -6.24
N ASP A 71 -12.35 4.37 -5.88
CA ASP A 71 -12.97 5.46 -6.64
C ASP A 71 -12.06 6.70 -6.70
N PHE A 72 -11.39 7.02 -5.59
CA PHE A 72 -10.45 8.14 -5.55
C PHE A 72 -9.19 7.88 -6.38
N LEU A 73 -8.64 6.66 -6.36
CA LEU A 73 -7.50 6.32 -7.21
C LEU A 73 -7.88 6.32 -8.69
N SER A 74 -9.08 5.89 -9.06
CA SER A 74 -9.57 6.01 -10.44
C SER A 74 -9.56 7.46 -10.90
N LEU A 75 -10.07 8.39 -10.08
CA LEU A 75 -9.99 9.84 -10.37
C LEU A 75 -8.54 10.30 -10.56
N VAL A 76 -7.62 9.87 -9.68
CA VAL A 76 -6.20 10.25 -9.76
C VAL A 76 -5.55 9.70 -11.03
N LEU A 77 -5.91 8.49 -11.46
CA LEU A 77 -5.37 7.88 -12.68
C LEU A 77 -5.95 8.48 -13.97
N GLU A 78 -7.18 8.98 -13.92
CA GLU A 78 -7.85 9.67 -15.05
C GLU A 78 -7.37 11.11 -15.24
N ARG A 79 -6.90 11.76 -14.18
CA ARG A 79 -6.53 13.19 -14.19
C ARG A 79 -5.02 13.35 -14.04
N LYS A 80 -4.41 14.19 -14.88
CA LYS A 80 -2.99 14.53 -14.75
C LYS A 80 -2.61 15.15 -13.40
N ARG A 81 -3.56 15.83 -12.73
CA ARG A 81 -3.42 16.48 -11.43
C ARG A 81 -4.77 16.50 -10.75
N VAL A 82 -4.83 16.18 -9.46
CA VAL A 82 -6.04 16.28 -8.64
C VAL A 82 -5.84 17.38 -7.60
N GLY A 83 -6.53 18.49 -7.79
CA GLY A 83 -6.50 19.67 -6.92
C GLY A 83 -7.65 19.71 -5.91
N LYS A 84 -7.81 20.86 -5.25
CA LYS A 84 -8.86 21.07 -4.24
C LYS A 84 -10.25 21.08 -4.88
N GLU A 85 -10.39 21.68 -6.05
CA GLU A 85 -11.65 21.73 -6.80
C GLU A 85 -12.09 20.32 -7.21
N ASP A 86 -11.18 19.51 -7.74
CA ASP A 86 -11.45 18.12 -8.13
C ASP A 86 -11.90 17.27 -6.94
N ILE A 87 -11.20 17.39 -5.80
CA ILE A 87 -11.58 16.70 -4.56
C ILE A 87 -12.98 17.16 -4.12
N SER A 88 -13.29 18.45 -4.21
CA SER A 88 -14.60 18.96 -3.83
C SER A 88 -15.70 18.41 -4.74
N PHE A 89 -15.47 18.38 -6.06
CA PHE A 89 -16.40 17.83 -7.04
C PHE A 89 -16.62 16.33 -6.83
N PHE A 90 -15.54 15.58 -6.62
CA PHE A 90 -15.57 14.16 -6.30
C PHE A 90 -16.40 13.87 -5.05
N LEU A 91 -16.18 14.64 -3.97
CA LEU A 91 -16.92 14.47 -2.72
C LEU A 91 -18.41 14.80 -2.89
N SER A 92 -18.76 15.85 -3.66
CA SER A 92 -20.15 16.18 -3.94
C SER A 92 -20.86 15.13 -4.81
N GLY A 93 -20.16 14.57 -5.81
CA GLY A 93 -20.74 13.56 -6.71
C GLY A 93 -20.87 12.17 -6.09
N SER A 94 -19.98 11.83 -5.15
CA SER A 94 -19.97 10.51 -4.49
C SER A 94 -20.72 10.46 -3.17
N GLY A 95 -20.92 11.60 -2.50
CA GLY A 95 -21.47 11.66 -1.14
C GLY A 95 -20.51 11.17 -0.05
N TYR A 96 -19.21 11.03 -0.36
CA TYR A 96 -18.23 10.58 0.61
C TYR A 96 -17.86 11.66 1.64
N SER A 97 -17.47 11.22 2.84
CA SER A 97 -17.03 12.10 3.90
C SER A 97 -15.64 12.67 3.59
N ARG A 98 -15.55 14.01 3.56
CA ARG A 98 -14.28 14.74 3.41
C ARG A 98 -13.26 14.28 4.45
N SER A 99 -13.65 14.17 5.71
CA SER A 99 -12.75 13.77 6.80
C SER A 99 -12.22 12.35 6.61
N THR A 100 -13.03 11.44 6.05
CA THR A 100 -12.58 10.08 5.74
C THR A 100 -11.52 10.11 4.63
N LEU A 101 -11.78 10.84 3.55
CA LEU A 101 -10.85 10.94 2.42
C LEU A 101 -9.53 11.60 2.85
N GLU A 102 -9.60 12.77 3.47
CA GLU A 102 -8.43 13.61 3.81
C GLU A 102 -7.61 13.06 4.99
N ASN A 103 -8.26 12.42 5.98
CA ASN A 103 -7.55 11.97 7.20
C ASN A 103 -7.23 10.48 7.23
N LYS A 104 -7.88 9.64 6.41
CA LYS A 104 -7.66 8.19 6.41
C LYS A 104 -7.14 7.67 5.08
N ILE A 105 -7.83 7.98 3.99
CA ILE A 105 -7.53 7.41 2.67
C ILE A 105 -6.27 8.02 2.07
N ILE A 106 -6.27 9.33 1.82
CA ILE A 106 -5.14 10.05 1.21
C ILE A 106 -3.83 9.84 2.01
N PRO A 107 -3.82 9.96 3.36
CA PRO A 107 -2.58 9.77 4.12
C PRO A 107 -1.99 8.37 3.99
N LYS A 108 -2.83 7.32 3.99
CA LYS A 108 -2.34 5.93 3.85
C LYS A 108 -1.87 5.65 2.43
N LEU A 109 -2.61 6.09 1.40
CA LEU A 109 -2.18 5.97 0.00
C LEU A 109 -0.84 6.68 -0.26
N ALA A 110 -0.66 7.88 0.30
CA ALA A 110 0.59 8.63 0.18
C ALA A 110 1.73 7.95 0.94
N ARG A 111 1.47 7.43 2.15
CA ARG A 111 2.47 6.71 2.97
C ARG A 111 2.96 5.44 2.27
N CYS A 112 2.04 4.69 1.65
CA CYS A 112 2.38 3.51 0.86
C CYS A 112 2.99 3.88 -0.50
N GLY A 113 2.91 5.14 -0.94
CA GLY A 113 3.54 5.59 -2.17
C GLY A 113 2.78 5.25 -3.45
N LEU A 114 1.46 5.04 -3.36
CA LEU A 114 0.58 4.94 -4.53
C LEU A 114 0.27 6.31 -5.13
N ILE A 115 0.29 7.33 -4.28
CA ILE A 115 0.13 8.74 -4.66
C ILE A 115 1.26 9.57 -4.05
N LYS A 116 1.52 10.72 -4.65
CA LYS A 116 2.36 11.77 -4.06
C LYS A 116 1.53 13.03 -3.84
N ARG A 117 1.93 13.80 -2.82
CA ARG A 117 1.32 15.06 -2.46
C ARG A 117 2.32 16.17 -2.71
N GLU A 118 1.99 17.04 -3.65
CA GLU A 118 2.79 18.23 -3.96
C GLU A 118 2.06 19.48 -3.46
N ARG A 119 2.82 20.56 -3.31
CA ARG A 119 2.27 21.90 -3.08
C ARG A 119 2.62 22.73 -4.29
N GLU A 120 1.66 23.52 -4.78
CA GLU A 120 1.94 24.44 -5.89
C GLU A 120 3.15 25.33 -5.62
N ALA A 121 4.05 25.41 -6.61
CA ALA A 121 5.19 26.32 -6.60
C ALA A 121 4.69 27.73 -6.91
N SER A 122 4.83 28.65 -5.96
CA SER A 122 4.42 30.05 -6.18
C SER A 122 5.51 30.81 -6.92
N GLY A 123 5.23 31.23 -8.14
CA GLY A 123 5.73 32.53 -8.60
C GLY A 123 5.07 33.60 -7.74
N SER A 124 5.86 34.33 -6.96
CA SER A 124 5.58 35.65 -6.36
C SER A 124 4.27 35.84 -5.55
N MET A 125 4.43 36.18 -4.27
CA MET A 125 3.44 36.73 -3.31
C MET A 125 2.59 35.78 -2.43
N LYS A 126 2.99 35.74 -1.14
CA LYS A 126 2.16 35.93 0.09
C LYS A 126 0.73 35.32 0.18
N LYS A 127 0.37 34.21 -0.48
CA LYS A 127 -0.87 33.46 -0.14
C LYS A 127 -0.63 32.42 0.97
N LYS A 128 -1.32 32.59 2.09
CA LYS A 128 -1.20 31.84 3.38
C LYS A 128 -1.63 30.36 3.36
N SER A 129 -1.98 29.78 2.21
CA SER A 129 -2.31 28.36 2.08
C SER A 129 -1.99 27.90 0.67
N ARG A 130 -0.97 27.04 0.53
CA ARG A 130 -0.61 26.43 -0.76
C ARG A 130 -1.61 25.32 -1.07
N ALA A 131 -2.16 25.29 -2.28
CA ALA A 131 -3.07 24.23 -2.68
C ALA A 131 -2.33 22.87 -2.72
N LEU A 132 -2.98 21.84 -2.17
CA LEU A 132 -2.51 20.46 -2.22
C LEU A 132 -2.82 19.91 -3.61
N ILE A 133 -1.81 19.38 -4.29
CA ILE A 133 -1.96 18.62 -5.53
C ILE A 133 -1.67 17.15 -5.23
N VAL A 134 -2.56 16.28 -5.69
CA VAL A 134 -2.40 14.82 -5.63
C VAL A 134 -2.12 14.28 -7.03
N LEU A 135 -1.15 13.38 -7.11
CA LEU A 135 -0.66 12.74 -8.33
C LEU A 135 -0.43 11.26 -8.06
N GLU A 136 -0.46 10.43 -9.10
CA GLU A 136 -0.01 9.04 -9.05
C GLU A 136 1.49 8.94 -8.74
N SER A 137 1.92 7.80 -8.17
CA SER A 137 3.31 7.54 -7.84
C SER A 137 3.69 6.10 -8.08
N LEU A 138 4.93 5.90 -8.54
CA LEU A 138 5.58 4.59 -8.67
C LEU A 138 6.41 4.22 -7.43
N THR A 139 6.36 5.04 -6.37
CA THR A 139 7.13 4.74 -5.14
C THR A 139 6.73 3.40 -4.52
N PHE A 140 5.45 3.03 -4.60
CA PHE A 140 4.97 1.73 -4.10
C PHE A 140 5.68 0.55 -4.77
N SER A 141 5.79 0.54 -6.11
CA SER A 141 6.48 -0.53 -6.84
C SER A 141 7.97 -0.53 -6.55
N ASN A 142 8.60 0.64 -6.43
CA ASN A 142 10.03 0.72 -6.10
C ASN A 142 10.30 0.13 -4.71
N TYR A 143 9.45 0.44 -3.73
CA TYR A 143 9.60 -0.01 -2.36
C TYR A 143 9.44 -1.54 -2.24
N LEU A 144 8.36 -2.10 -2.79
CA LEU A 144 8.12 -3.54 -2.74
C LEU A 144 9.09 -4.33 -3.63
N GLY A 145 9.41 -3.79 -4.81
CA GLY A 145 10.38 -4.39 -5.72
C GLY A 145 11.76 -4.54 -5.08
N LYS A 146 12.22 -3.52 -4.34
CA LYS A 146 13.48 -3.61 -3.58
C LYS A 146 13.44 -4.68 -2.50
N ILE A 147 12.35 -4.75 -1.72
CA ILE A 147 12.20 -5.78 -0.68
C ILE A 147 12.25 -7.19 -1.30
N ALA A 148 11.54 -7.38 -2.42
CA ALA A 148 11.52 -8.66 -3.12
C ALA A 148 12.90 -9.05 -3.65
N SER A 149 13.60 -8.14 -4.34
CA SER A 149 14.91 -8.42 -4.95
C SER A 149 15.98 -8.75 -3.91
N GLU A 150 15.96 -8.06 -2.76
CA GLU A 150 16.90 -8.35 -1.67
C GLU A 150 16.67 -9.74 -1.08
N TRP A 151 15.41 -10.13 -0.89
CA TRP A 151 15.11 -11.46 -0.37
C TRP A 151 15.56 -12.57 -1.32
N GLU A 152 15.33 -12.39 -2.62
CA GLU A 152 15.81 -13.32 -3.66
C GLU A 152 17.33 -13.49 -3.59
N THR A 153 18.07 -12.39 -3.58
CA THR A 153 19.54 -12.37 -3.49
C THR A 153 20.05 -13.12 -2.24
N ILE A 154 19.40 -12.88 -1.09
CA ILE A 154 19.74 -13.54 0.18
C ILE A 154 19.54 -15.07 0.07
N VAL A 155 18.42 -15.50 -0.51
CA VAL A 155 18.08 -16.93 -0.66
C VAL A 155 19.04 -17.62 -1.62
N GLU A 156 19.33 -17.01 -2.76
CA GLU A 156 20.28 -17.55 -3.74
C GLU A 156 21.66 -17.73 -3.14
N THR A 157 22.17 -16.69 -2.46
CA THR A 157 23.46 -16.74 -1.77
C THR A 157 23.50 -17.89 -0.75
N ALA A 158 22.44 -18.05 0.04
CA ALA A 158 22.34 -19.14 1.01
C ALA A 158 22.32 -20.53 0.35
N ARG A 159 21.65 -20.67 -0.81
CA ARG A 159 21.63 -21.93 -1.59
C ARG A 159 23.01 -22.24 -2.18
N HIS A 160 23.69 -21.26 -2.74
CA HIS A 160 25.04 -21.42 -3.27
C HIS A 160 26.03 -21.86 -2.19
N ARG A 161 25.95 -21.28 -0.97
CA ARG A 161 26.79 -21.71 0.15
C ARG A 161 26.58 -23.18 0.51
N LYS A 162 25.33 -23.64 0.56
CA LYS A 162 25.01 -25.06 0.88
C LYS A 162 25.62 -26.01 -0.15
N ARG A 163 25.46 -25.72 -1.44
CA ARG A 163 26.02 -26.53 -2.54
C ARG A 163 27.55 -26.61 -2.57
N ARG A 164 28.27 -25.71 -1.89
CA ARG A 164 29.74 -25.74 -1.77
C ARG A 164 30.23 -26.56 -0.58
N HIS A 165 29.33 -26.86 0.36
CA HIS A 165 29.62 -27.65 1.57
C HIS A 165 29.09 -29.08 1.48
N ASP A 166 28.26 -29.38 0.47
CA ASP A 166 27.88 -30.73 0.04
C ASP A 166 28.82 -31.20 -1.08
#